data_AF-A0A8W8KBL8-F1
#
_entry.id   AF-A0A8W8KBL8-F1
#
_cell.length_a   1.000
_cell.length_b   1.000
_cell.length_c   1.000
_cell.angle_alpha   90.00
_cell.angle_beta   90.00
_cell.angle_gamma   90.00
#
_symmetry.space_group_name_H-M   'P 1'
#
loop_
_entity.id
_entity.type
_entity.pdbx_description
1 polymer ?
#
loop_
_entity_poly.entity_id
_entity_poly.type
_entity_poly.pdbx_seq_one_letter_code
_entity_poly.pdbx_strand_id
1 'polypeptide(L)'
;MRWCVCLCLLAVITLSSSQTLERETCDARRSEVDVNVPSADALIGGIFMIREPLFGGYTCGGPHRELIQVYEAAKFAIQRVNAQNIVPGIRLGMKAYDYCGSPFMAVRAAQKFYPQFSNTQLSCTDGSKLHLGILGPLTSNTGAVEDMMSDIPASQISPRTLHPDLSDKSMYPYFLRTGRNWFSLTRVMTHVLRQMNWTRVTVVYIDSPMGRLGYEKFSQKALSENICISSVRRIPKMATQSDYEARLNDLGNDGVRVAVFLGTGSEALTLLRSNVGNRVQWVMADMIRMMSSNPPSTFAPNSKGVIFALPKDRQIPEFENYFAALSQTNPPVDNPWLADWYMTLYDCKLPGISYAPYATKVFCSQTISKRSIYTQLPYVQTTIESVYAYAKALRTAQRNRCGDSFNGVCDSLRSMPTSEFHNILKNTDFTFSASDVYNYNNRLSNTNFVFEEVGSYENNMLTLEKQKIRMYDASGSNIDVTSSCPAEGCRYCMMPPSSTDFYYNPGDINIGVALSAHNAGNERYSCDGDNPYGMAQALAIQYAIENLNVDMPGILNNVRLGTVMLDVCENPDVASLFFQQFTRKSRNCER
;
A
#
# COMPACT_ATOMS: atom_id res chain seq x y z
N MET A 1 -23.84 -70.37 -33.95
CA MET A 1 -22.52 -70.22 -33.28
C MET A 1 -21.46 -69.93 -34.33
N ARG A 2 -20.50 -69.03 -34.00
CA ARG A 2 -19.38 -68.51 -34.84
C ARG A 2 -19.76 -67.31 -35.72
N TRP A 3 -19.49 -66.09 -35.23
CA TRP A 3 -18.26 -65.27 -35.39
C TRP A 3 -18.25 -64.53 -36.73
N CYS A 4 -18.53 -63.22 -36.71
CA CYS A 4 -18.11 -62.29 -37.76
C CYS A 4 -17.21 -61.22 -37.12
N VAL A 5 -15.95 -61.26 -37.55
CA VAL A 5 -14.88 -60.31 -37.27
C VAL A 5 -15.25 -58.96 -37.88
N CYS A 6 -15.28 -57.89 -37.09
CA CYS A 6 -15.35 -56.54 -37.61
C CYS A 6 -13.94 -55.92 -37.53
N LEU A 7 -13.36 -55.62 -38.68
CA LEU A 7 -12.05 -54.98 -38.81
C LEU A 7 -12.05 -53.62 -38.11
N CYS A 8 -11.08 -53.42 -37.21
CA CYS A 8 -10.69 -52.10 -36.73
C CYS A 8 -10.02 -51.30 -37.86
N LEU A 9 -10.68 -50.24 -38.33
CA LEU A 9 -10.02 -49.15 -39.06
C LEU A 9 -9.42 -48.17 -38.06
N LEU A 10 -8.09 -48.21 -37.93
CA LEU A 10 -7.27 -47.21 -37.25
C LEU A 10 -7.30 -45.89 -38.03
N ALA A 11 -8.19 -44.99 -37.64
CA ALA A 11 -8.00 -43.55 -37.89
C ALA A 11 -7.22 -42.99 -36.71
N VAL A 12 -5.89 -42.87 -36.86
CA VAL A 12 -5.04 -42.11 -35.94
C VAL A 12 -5.39 -40.62 -36.15
N ILE A 13 -6.38 -40.15 -35.41
CA ILE A 13 -6.54 -38.72 -35.16
C ILE A 13 -5.52 -38.40 -34.06
N THR A 14 -4.40 -37.79 -34.44
CA THR A 14 -3.53 -37.11 -33.49
C THR A 14 -4.31 -35.93 -32.90
N LEU A 15 -5.07 -36.19 -31.83
CA LEU A 15 -5.55 -35.17 -30.90
C LEU A 15 -4.34 -34.71 -30.07
N SER A 16 -3.49 -33.86 -30.67
CA SER A 16 -2.49 -33.12 -29.92
C SER A 16 -3.11 -31.88 -29.29
N SER A 17 -2.90 -31.77 -27.98
CA SER A 17 -3.21 -30.65 -27.07
C SER A 17 -4.69 -30.38 -26.73
N SER A 18 -5.21 -31.17 -25.80
CA SER A 18 -6.11 -30.62 -24.77
C SER A 18 -5.38 -29.49 -24.06
N GLN A 19 -5.88 -28.25 -24.18
CA GLN A 19 -5.40 -27.09 -23.43
C GLN A 19 -5.94 -27.19 -22.01
N THR A 20 -5.07 -27.46 -21.03
CA THR A 20 -5.42 -27.40 -19.61
C THR A 20 -5.25 -25.97 -19.08
N LEU A 21 -6.10 -25.59 -18.12
CA LEU A 21 -6.09 -24.29 -17.42
C LEU A 21 -4.71 -23.91 -16.84
N GLU A 22 -3.86 -24.92 -16.59
CA GLU A 22 -2.50 -24.79 -16.04
C GLU A 22 -1.50 -24.10 -16.98
N ARG A 23 -1.65 -24.23 -18.31
CA ARG A 23 -0.63 -23.71 -19.24
C ARG A 23 -0.84 -22.26 -19.66
N GLU A 24 -2.05 -21.73 -19.50
CA GLU A 24 -2.42 -20.39 -19.98
C GLU A 24 -2.25 -19.29 -18.94
N THR A 25 -2.15 -19.64 -17.65
CA THR A 25 -1.96 -18.70 -16.53
C THR A 25 -0.56 -18.72 -15.91
N CYS A 26 0.23 -19.78 -16.18
CA CYS A 26 1.56 -19.99 -15.63
C CYS A 26 2.66 -19.80 -16.70
N ASP A 27 2.70 -18.67 -17.41
CA ASP A 27 3.89 -18.36 -18.22
C ASP A 27 5.07 -18.02 -17.30
N ALA A 28 5.79 -19.07 -16.88
CA ALA A 28 6.98 -18.96 -16.03
C ALA A 28 8.02 -18.00 -16.62
N ARG A 29 8.03 -17.82 -17.95
CA ARG A 29 8.97 -16.93 -18.67
C ARG A 29 8.67 -15.44 -18.49
N ARG A 30 7.51 -15.08 -17.93
CA ARG A 30 7.09 -13.68 -17.69
C ARG A 30 7.00 -13.32 -16.21
N SER A 31 7.48 -14.20 -15.32
CA SER A 31 7.52 -13.92 -13.88
C SER A 31 8.75 -13.12 -13.48
N GLU A 32 9.81 -13.14 -14.30
CA GLU A 32 11.06 -12.45 -14.05
C GLU A 32 11.79 -12.08 -15.35
N VAL A 33 12.61 -11.04 -15.31
CA VAL A 33 13.42 -10.58 -16.44
C VAL A 33 14.70 -9.92 -15.97
N ASP A 34 15.77 -10.07 -16.76
CA ASP A 34 17.06 -9.45 -16.52
C ASP A 34 17.20 -8.13 -17.30
N VAL A 35 17.61 -7.07 -16.60
CA VAL A 35 17.96 -5.77 -17.18
C VAL A 35 19.47 -5.58 -17.05
N ASN A 36 20.18 -5.59 -18.19
CA ASN A 36 21.64 -5.41 -18.28
C ASN A 36 22.50 -6.38 -17.45
N VAL A 37 21.93 -7.45 -16.89
CA VAL A 37 22.59 -8.37 -15.94
C VAL A 37 23.89 -8.99 -16.47
N PRO A 38 23.98 -9.48 -17.73
CA PRO A 38 25.23 -10.08 -18.22
C PRO A 38 26.43 -9.13 -18.16
N SER A 39 26.19 -7.85 -18.43
CA SER A 39 27.22 -6.78 -18.44
C SER A 39 27.36 -6.04 -17.11
N ALA A 40 26.59 -6.40 -16.08
CA ALA A 40 26.53 -5.66 -14.83
C ALA A 40 27.56 -6.15 -13.80
N ASP A 41 28.11 -5.22 -13.04
CA ASP A 41 28.99 -5.46 -11.89
C ASP A 41 28.22 -5.40 -10.57
N ALA A 42 27.13 -4.64 -10.55
CA ALA A 42 26.24 -4.49 -9.39
C ALA A 42 24.77 -4.66 -9.78
N LEU A 43 24.00 -5.34 -8.94
CA LEU A 43 22.61 -5.72 -9.17
C LEU A 43 21.67 -5.11 -8.13
N ILE A 44 20.51 -4.67 -8.61
CA ILE A 44 19.33 -4.34 -7.80
C ILE A 44 18.26 -5.42 -8.04
N GLY A 45 17.63 -5.92 -6.99
CA GLY A 45 16.45 -6.78 -7.11
C GLY A 45 15.21 -5.92 -7.24
N GLY A 46 14.45 -6.01 -8.32
CA GLY A 46 13.24 -5.20 -8.53
C GLY A 46 11.98 -6.02 -8.33
N ILE A 47 11.11 -5.64 -7.38
CA ILE A 47 9.82 -6.31 -7.14
C ILE A 47 8.69 -5.38 -7.59
N PHE A 48 8.07 -5.70 -8.71
CA PHE A 48 7.10 -4.85 -9.39
C PHE A 48 5.72 -5.50 -9.50
N MET A 49 4.67 -4.68 -9.35
CA MET A 49 3.28 -5.10 -9.54
C MET A 49 2.88 -4.80 -10.99
N ILE A 50 3.27 -5.69 -11.91
CA ILE A 50 3.09 -5.44 -13.35
C ILE A 50 1.72 -5.95 -13.79
N ARG A 51 1.26 -7.08 -13.25
CA ARG A 51 -0.05 -7.66 -13.51
C ARG A 51 -0.94 -7.65 -12.27
N GLU A 52 -2.25 -7.76 -12.48
CA GLU A 52 -3.25 -7.91 -11.41
C GLU A 52 -3.17 -9.31 -10.77
N PRO A 53 -3.53 -9.48 -9.48
CA PRO A 53 -3.62 -10.80 -8.87
C PRO A 53 -4.89 -11.53 -9.36
N LEU A 54 -4.79 -12.85 -9.57
CA LEU A 54 -5.95 -13.73 -9.76
C LEU A 54 -6.31 -14.50 -8.48
N PHE A 55 -7.44 -15.20 -8.52
CA PHE A 55 -7.97 -15.97 -7.40
C PHE A 55 -6.93 -16.98 -6.87
N GLY A 56 -6.70 -16.97 -5.55
CA GLY A 56 -5.71 -17.83 -4.88
C GLY A 56 -4.30 -17.26 -4.77
N GLY A 57 -3.98 -16.12 -5.42
CA GLY A 57 -2.72 -15.40 -5.19
C GLY A 57 -1.45 -16.04 -5.77
N TYR A 58 -1.56 -17.14 -6.52
CA TYR A 58 -0.43 -17.80 -7.18
C TYR A 58 -0.37 -17.56 -8.69
N THR A 59 -1.41 -16.96 -9.25
CA THR A 59 -1.54 -16.68 -10.68
C THR A 59 -1.75 -15.19 -10.91
N CYS A 60 -1.25 -14.71 -12.05
CA CYS A 60 -1.30 -13.31 -12.42
C CYS A 60 -2.27 -13.11 -13.60
N GLY A 61 -3.03 -12.03 -13.55
CA GLY A 61 -4.03 -11.64 -14.54
C GLY A 61 -3.45 -10.72 -15.61
N GLY A 62 -4.29 -9.79 -16.08
CA GLY A 62 -3.88 -8.79 -17.07
C GLY A 62 -2.88 -7.76 -16.52
N PRO A 63 -2.13 -7.07 -17.38
CA PRO A 63 -1.20 -6.01 -16.98
C PRO A 63 -1.94 -4.80 -16.42
N HIS A 64 -1.37 -4.19 -15.38
CA HIS A 64 -1.82 -2.90 -14.88
C HIS A 64 -1.56 -1.82 -15.93
N ARG A 65 -2.59 -1.02 -16.22
CA ARG A 65 -2.52 0.07 -17.18
C ARG A 65 -1.44 1.10 -16.83
N GLU A 66 -1.28 1.39 -15.55
CA GLU A 66 -0.48 2.53 -15.08
C GLU A 66 0.90 2.10 -14.56
N LEU A 67 0.96 0.96 -13.84
CA LEU A 67 2.16 0.55 -13.08
C LEU A 67 3.32 0.06 -13.95
N ILE A 68 3.11 -0.19 -15.24
CA ILE A 68 4.21 -0.46 -16.18
C ILE A 68 5.21 0.70 -16.25
N GLN A 69 4.75 1.94 -16.01
CA GLN A 69 5.64 3.11 -15.94
C GLN A 69 6.67 2.98 -14.81
N VAL A 70 6.33 2.32 -13.71
CA VAL A 70 7.25 2.16 -12.57
C VAL A 70 8.39 1.22 -12.92
N TYR A 71 8.09 0.09 -13.57
CA TYR A 71 9.11 -0.81 -14.08
C TYR A 71 10.03 -0.10 -15.09
N GLU A 72 9.44 0.60 -16.06
CA GLU A 72 10.18 1.33 -17.09
C GLU A 72 10.98 2.51 -16.52
N ALA A 73 10.52 3.15 -15.44
CA ALA A 73 11.24 4.21 -14.74
C ALA A 73 12.52 3.68 -14.08
N ALA A 74 12.47 2.50 -13.46
CA ALA A 74 13.67 1.85 -12.92
C ALA A 74 14.67 1.52 -14.04
N LYS A 75 14.19 0.97 -15.16
CA LYS A 75 15.02 0.64 -16.33
C LYS A 75 15.69 1.88 -16.93
N PHE A 76 14.90 2.94 -17.14
CA PHE A 76 15.38 4.24 -17.58
C PHE A 76 16.46 4.80 -16.65
N ALA A 77 16.24 4.75 -15.33
CA ALA A 77 17.21 5.25 -14.37
C ALA A 77 18.53 4.47 -14.41
N ILE A 78 18.50 3.14 -14.50
CA ILE A 78 19.69 2.30 -14.64
C ILE A 78 20.48 2.69 -15.91
N GLN A 79 19.79 2.87 -17.04
CA GLN A 79 20.43 3.31 -18.28
C GLN A 79 21.11 4.67 -18.12
N ARG A 80 20.45 5.63 -17.45
CA ARG A 80 21.00 6.97 -17.19
C ARG A 80 22.21 6.93 -16.26
N VAL A 81 22.14 6.19 -15.16
CA VAL A 81 23.25 6.01 -14.21
C VAL A 81 24.48 5.45 -14.93
N ASN A 82 24.29 4.41 -15.74
CA ASN A 82 25.36 3.78 -16.50
C ASN A 82 25.93 4.71 -17.58
N ALA A 83 25.07 5.42 -18.33
CA ALA A 83 25.50 6.34 -19.38
C ALA A 83 26.24 7.58 -18.84
N GLN A 84 25.84 8.06 -17.65
CA GLN A 84 26.50 9.18 -16.96
C GLN A 84 27.76 8.75 -16.20
N ASN A 85 28.05 7.44 -16.10
CA ASN A 85 29.18 6.91 -15.37
C ASN A 85 29.24 7.40 -13.90
N ILE A 86 28.07 7.43 -13.22
CA ILE A 86 27.96 7.93 -11.83
C ILE A 86 28.85 7.13 -10.87
N VAL A 87 29.00 5.82 -11.14
CA VAL A 87 29.94 4.94 -10.45
C VAL A 87 31.02 4.52 -11.45
N PRO A 88 32.19 5.18 -11.44
CA PRO A 88 33.22 4.94 -12.44
C PRO A 88 33.63 3.47 -12.54
N GLY A 89 33.52 2.92 -13.76
CA GLY A 89 33.91 1.55 -14.08
C GLY A 89 33.01 0.45 -13.50
N ILE A 90 31.85 0.79 -12.91
CA ILE A 90 30.86 -0.17 -12.40
C ILE A 90 29.54 0.03 -13.16
N ARG A 91 29.03 -1.03 -13.79
CA ARG A 91 27.73 -1.03 -14.46
C ARG A 91 26.65 -1.62 -13.57
N LEU A 92 25.53 -0.91 -13.44
CA LEU A 92 24.33 -1.39 -12.75
C LEU A 92 23.46 -2.25 -13.67
N GLY A 93 22.90 -3.30 -13.11
CA GLY A 93 21.83 -4.11 -13.69
C GLY A 93 20.72 -4.35 -12.67
N MET A 94 19.64 -5.00 -13.12
CA MET A 94 18.52 -5.35 -12.26
C MET A 94 17.96 -6.71 -12.63
N LYS A 95 17.65 -7.52 -11.60
CA LYS A 95 16.79 -8.70 -11.73
C LYS A 95 15.38 -8.29 -11.34
N ALA A 96 14.47 -8.20 -12.30
CA ALA A 96 13.10 -7.74 -12.05
C ALA A 96 12.13 -8.91 -11.96
N TYR A 97 11.22 -8.85 -11.00
CA TYR A 97 10.24 -9.88 -10.69
C TYR A 97 8.84 -9.25 -10.69
N ASP A 98 7.92 -9.89 -11.40
CA ASP A 98 6.50 -9.53 -11.33
C ASP A 98 5.81 -10.36 -10.24
N TYR A 99 5.44 -9.71 -9.14
CA TYR A 99 4.73 -10.37 -8.04
C TYR A 99 3.20 -10.29 -8.17
N CYS A 100 2.71 -9.57 -9.16
CA CYS A 100 1.30 -9.38 -9.49
C CYS A 100 0.36 -9.08 -8.31
N GLY A 101 0.84 -8.35 -7.29
CA GLY A 101 0.03 -7.99 -6.12
C GLY A 101 -0.05 -9.07 -5.03
N SER A 102 0.53 -10.25 -5.23
CA SER A 102 0.53 -11.36 -4.26
C SER A 102 1.67 -11.26 -3.24
N PRO A 103 1.38 -11.26 -1.92
CA PRO A 103 2.41 -11.28 -0.88
C PRO A 103 3.32 -12.51 -0.99
N PHE A 104 2.77 -13.68 -1.32
CA PHE A 104 3.54 -14.92 -1.47
C PHE A 104 4.55 -14.84 -2.63
N MET A 105 4.14 -14.27 -3.76
CA MET A 105 5.02 -14.09 -4.91
C MET A 105 6.08 -13.02 -4.64
N ALA A 106 5.76 -11.99 -3.86
CA ALA A 106 6.71 -10.96 -3.47
C ALA A 106 7.81 -11.53 -2.55
N VAL A 107 7.43 -12.34 -1.56
CA VAL A 107 8.38 -13.08 -0.70
C VAL A 107 9.25 -13.99 -1.56
N ARG A 108 8.64 -14.78 -2.47
CA ARG A 108 9.40 -15.65 -3.39
C ARG A 108 10.39 -14.88 -4.27
N ALA A 109 10.03 -13.70 -4.75
CA ALA A 109 10.93 -12.83 -5.52
C ALA A 109 12.13 -12.38 -4.68
N ALA A 110 11.89 -11.96 -3.44
CA ALA A 110 12.95 -11.60 -2.52
C ALA A 110 13.85 -12.80 -2.18
N GLN A 111 13.30 -14.01 -2.00
CA GLN A 111 14.07 -15.25 -1.82
C GLN A 111 14.90 -15.63 -3.05
N LYS A 112 14.38 -15.40 -4.26
CA LYS A 112 15.15 -15.63 -5.50
C LYS A 112 16.33 -14.68 -5.64
N PHE A 113 16.17 -13.42 -5.21
CA PHE A 113 17.23 -12.44 -5.22
C PHE A 113 18.25 -12.67 -4.09
N TYR A 114 17.76 -13.14 -2.94
CA TYR A 114 18.54 -13.50 -1.75
C TYR A 114 18.32 -14.98 -1.36
N PRO A 115 19.01 -15.93 -2.03
CA PRO A 115 18.83 -17.37 -1.81
C PRO A 115 19.09 -17.84 -0.37
N GLN A 116 19.78 -17.01 0.45
CA GLN A 116 20.01 -17.31 1.86
C GLN A 116 18.72 -17.51 2.67
N PHE A 117 17.58 -16.99 2.20
CA PHE A 117 16.26 -17.25 2.80
C PHE A 117 15.72 -18.68 2.57
N SER A 118 16.32 -19.46 1.66
CA SER A 118 15.83 -20.78 1.24
C SER A 118 16.66 -21.95 1.82
N ASN A 119 17.56 -21.68 2.78
CA ASN A 119 18.40 -22.68 3.47
C ASN A 119 19.25 -23.62 2.58
N THR A 120 19.37 -23.32 1.28
CA THR A 120 20.02 -24.20 0.30
C THR A 120 21.38 -23.68 -0.18
N GLN A 121 21.71 -22.41 0.08
CA GLN A 121 23.02 -21.82 -0.24
C GLN A 121 23.47 -20.82 0.84
N LEU A 122 24.66 -21.05 1.42
CA LEU A 122 25.33 -20.18 2.40
C LEU A 122 26.12 -19.03 1.75
N SER A 123 26.19 -18.96 0.41
CA SER A 123 26.95 -17.94 -0.32
C SER A 123 26.03 -17.01 -1.11
N CYS A 124 26.18 -15.70 -0.87
CA CYS A 124 25.37 -14.62 -1.45
C CYS A 124 25.70 -14.28 -2.91
N THR A 125 26.67 -14.95 -3.53
CA THR A 125 27.20 -14.53 -4.84
C THR A 125 27.60 -15.74 -5.66
N ASP A 126 27.46 -15.65 -6.98
CA ASP A 126 28.28 -16.43 -7.91
C ASP A 126 29.77 -16.00 -7.87
N GLY A 127 30.17 -15.22 -6.85
CA GLY A 127 31.46 -14.54 -6.68
C GLY A 127 31.62 -13.25 -7.49
N SER A 128 30.79 -13.01 -8.52
CA SER A 128 31.11 -12.05 -9.58
C SER A 128 30.44 -10.68 -9.43
N LYS A 129 29.21 -10.58 -8.88
CA LYS A 129 28.43 -9.32 -8.83
C LYS A 129 28.06 -8.85 -7.42
N LEU A 130 28.04 -7.53 -7.21
CA LEU A 130 27.59 -6.89 -5.97
C LEU A 130 26.05 -6.86 -5.92
N HIS A 131 25.43 -7.29 -4.81
CA HIS A 131 23.99 -7.16 -4.61
C HIS A 131 23.72 -5.95 -3.72
N LEU A 132 23.11 -4.90 -4.28
CA LEU A 132 22.95 -3.60 -3.59
C LEU A 132 21.74 -3.56 -2.66
N GLY A 133 20.68 -4.26 -3.02
CA GLY A 133 19.40 -4.17 -2.32
C GLY A 133 18.20 -4.50 -3.22
N ILE A 134 17.01 -4.37 -2.62
CA ILE A 134 15.74 -4.52 -3.32
C ILE A 134 15.10 -3.14 -3.57
N LEU A 135 14.55 -2.94 -4.75
CA LEU A 135 13.64 -1.86 -5.11
C LEU A 135 12.20 -2.40 -5.13
N GLY A 136 11.34 -1.82 -4.31
CA GLY A 136 9.98 -2.32 -4.06
C GLY A 136 9.85 -3.18 -2.79
N PRO A 137 8.68 -3.79 -2.54
CA PRO A 137 7.45 -3.73 -3.34
C PRO A 137 6.78 -2.35 -3.32
N LEU A 138 5.81 -2.15 -4.22
CA LEU A 138 5.05 -0.89 -4.34
C LEU A 138 3.88 -0.78 -3.35
N THR A 139 3.30 -1.90 -2.92
CA THR A 139 2.07 -1.92 -2.11
C THR A 139 2.33 -2.27 -0.65
N SER A 140 1.55 -1.65 0.23
CA SER A 140 1.62 -1.84 1.69
C SER A 140 1.08 -3.18 2.18
N ASN A 141 0.43 -3.97 1.33
CA ASN A 141 -0.07 -5.32 1.67
C ASN A 141 1.05 -6.38 1.70
N THR A 142 2.31 -5.96 1.57
CA THR A 142 3.46 -6.87 1.44
C THR A 142 4.38 -6.83 2.65
N GLY A 143 3.88 -6.49 3.84
CA GLY A 143 4.63 -6.50 5.10
C GLY A 143 5.47 -7.77 5.30
N ALA A 144 5.05 -8.91 4.75
CA ALA A 144 5.82 -10.15 4.73
C ALA A 144 7.22 -10.04 4.08
N VAL A 145 7.40 -9.21 3.05
CA VAL A 145 8.73 -8.96 2.46
C VAL A 145 9.57 -8.13 3.42
N GLU A 146 9.00 -7.07 4.00
CA GLU A 146 9.72 -6.25 4.99
C GLU A 146 10.05 -7.03 6.27
N ASP A 147 9.13 -7.87 6.75
CA ASP A 147 9.32 -8.76 7.89
C ASP A 147 10.45 -9.75 7.58
N MET A 148 10.43 -10.39 6.41
CA MET A 148 11.51 -11.29 5.99
C MET A 148 12.85 -10.56 5.87
N MET A 149 12.85 -9.35 5.33
CA MET A 149 14.05 -8.52 5.18
C MET A 149 14.55 -7.94 6.50
N SER A 150 13.76 -7.98 7.59
CA SER A 150 14.19 -7.49 8.90
C SER A 150 15.36 -8.30 9.49
N ASP A 151 15.43 -9.59 9.17
CA ASP A 151 16.47 -10.51 9.65
C ASP A 151 17.76 -10.46 8.81
N ILE A 152 17.75 -9.79 7.66
CA ILE A 152 18.91 -9.71 6.76
C ILE A 152 19.38 -8.27 6.61
N PRO A 153 20.68 -7.99 6.79
CA PRO A 153 21.24 -6.66 6.65
C PRO A 153 21.34 -6.17 5.20
N ALA A 154 20.31 -6.37 4.40
CA ALA A 154 20.22 -5.97 3.02
C ALA A 154 19.23 -4.83 2.85
N SER A 155 19.65 -3.78 2.16
CA SER A 155 18.83 -2.60 1.94
C SER A 155 17.59 -2.90 1.11
N GLN A 156 16.47 -2.31 1.50
CA GLN A 156 15.24 -2.28 0.71
C GLN A 156 14.78 -0.83 0.56
N ILE A 157 14.48 -0.38 -0.67
CA ILE A 157 13.89 0.93 -0.93
C ILE A 157 12.55 0.74 -1.64
N SER A 158 11.45 1.09 -0.98
CA SER A 158 10.16 1.17 -1.66
C SER A 158 9.91 2.57 -2.23
N PRO A 159 9.57 2.71 -3.53
CA PRO A 159 9.26 4.00 -4.11
C PRO A 159 7.83 4.49 -3.81
N ARG A 160 7.00 3.68 -3.14
CA ARG A 160 5.57 4.01 -2.92
C ARG A 160 5.04 3.77 -1.51
N THR A 161 5.43 2.69 -0.82
CA THR A 161 4.65 2.23 0.34
C THR A 161 4.44 3.33 1.40
N LEU A 162 3.18 3.57 1.71
CA LEU A 162 2.76 4.55 2.70
C LEU A 162 2.60 3.93 4.10
N HIS A 163 2.82 2.61 4.25
CA HIS A 163 2.56 1.91 5.50
C HIS A 163 3.36 2.57 6.64
N PRO A 164 2.69 3.04 7.70
CA PRO A 164 3.37 3.80 8.73
C PRO A 164 4.26 2.92 9.63
N ASP A 165 3.92 1.64 9.86
CA ASP A 165 4.77 0.73 10.66
C ASP A 165 6.16 0.49 10.04
N LEU A 166 6.28 0.57 8.71
CA LEU A 166 7.57 0.44 8.03
C LEU A 166 8.57 1.59 8.35
N SER A 167 8.11 2.63 9.07
CA SER A 167 9.01 3.64 9.64
C SER A 167 9.70 3.17 10.93
N ASP A 168 9.17 2.17 11.63
CA ASP A 168 9.74 1.68 12.88
C ASP A 168 11.04 0.93 12.61
N LYS A 169 12.17 1.53 12.98
CA LYS A 169 13.50 0.95 12.78
C LYS A 169 13.87 -0.13 13.78
N SER A 170 13.06 -0.33 14.82
CA SER A 170 13.19 -1.47 15.72
C SER A 170 12.65 -2.75 15.09
N MET A 171 11.60 -2.65 14.27
CA MET A 171 11.04 -3.78 13.52
C MET A 171 11.62 -3.91 12.11
N TYR A 172 11.82 -2.78 11.41
CA TYR A 172 12.26 -2.74 10.00
C TYR A 172 13.57 -1.94 9.84
N PRO A 173 14.68 -2.42 10.39
CA PRO A 173 15.96 -1.68 10.42
C PRO A 173 16.51 -1.37 9.03
N TYR A 174 16.30 -2.26 8.06
CA TYR A 174 16.88 -2.15 6.71
C TYR A 174 15.94 -1.56 5.64
N PHE A 175 14.71 -1.25 6.02
CA PHE A 175 13.72 -0.66 5.14
C PHE A 175 13.95 0.85 4.97
N LEU A 176 13.90 1.33 3.73
CA LEU A 176 13.96 2.74 3.34
C LEU A 176 12.86 3.01 2.31
N ARG A 177 12.56 4.29 2.07
CA ARG A 177 11.62 4.72 1.03
C ARG A 177 11.99 6.08 0.49
N THR A 178 11.75 6.27 -0.81
CA THR A 178 11.81 7.56 -1.49
C THR A 178 10.42 8.21 -1.59
N GLY A 179 9.35 7.41 -1.45
CA GLY A 179 8.01 7.93 -1.24
C GLY A 179 7.82 8.56 0.14
N ARG A 180 6.84 9.45 0.29
CA ARG A 180 6.47 10.02 1.61
C ARG A 180 6.00 8.93 2.56
N ASN A 181 6.12 9.19 3.85
CA ASN A 181 5.38 8.43 4.85
C ASN A 181 3.99 9.06 5.08
N TRP A 182 3.06 8.27 5.62
CA TRP A 182 1.71 8.74 5.96
C TRP A 182 1.71 9.91 6.96
N PHE A 183 2.71 9.99 7.85
CA PHE A 183 2.80 11.08 8.84
C PHE A 183 2.94 12.45 8.15
N SER A 184 3.69 12.54 7.06
CA SER A 184 3.79 13.77 6.27
C SER A 184 2.43 14.23 5.76
N LEU A 185 1.57 13.32 5.29
CA LEU A 185 0.21 13.66 4.84
C LEU A 185 -0.65 14.20 5.99
N THR A 186 -0.64 13.54 7.15
CA THR A 186 -1.40 14.02 8.33
C THR A 186 -0.95 15.40 8.81
N ARG A 187 0.34 15.75 8.65
CA ARG A 187 0.86 17.09 8.94
C ARG A 187 0.32 18.13 7.97
N VAL A 188 0.30 17.84 6.66
CA VAL A 188 -0.29 18.78 5.69
C VAL A 188 -1.76 19.01 6.00
N MET A 189 -2.53 17.94 6.26
CA MET A 189 -3.97 18.03 6.57
C MET A 189 -4.22 18.91 7.80
N THR A 190 -3.50 18.70 8.90
CA THR A 190 -3.66 19.50 10.13
C THR A 190 -3.24 20.97 9.94
N HIS A 191 -2.19 21.24 9.15
CA HIS A 191 -1.84 22.62 8.79
C HIS A 191 -2.91 23.29 7.92
N VAL A 192 -3.53 22.55 6.99
CA VAL A 192 -4.65 23.05 6.16
C VAL A 192 -5.81 23.43 7.08
N LEU A 193 -6.24 22.51 7.95
CA LEU A 193 -7.31 22.77 8.92
C LEU A 193 -7.04 24.02 9.77
N ARG A 194 -5.82 24.14 10.31
CA ARG A 194 -5.40 25.29 11.10
C ARG A 194 -5.44 26.59 10.31
N GLN A 195 -4.86 26.64 9.11
CA GLN A 195 -4.86 27.87 8.31
C GLN A 195 -6.27 28.27 7.87
N MET A 196 -7.18 27.31 7.68
CA MET A 196 -8.59 27.57 7.40
C MET A 196 -9.41 27.95 8.65
N ASN A 197 -8.79 27.97 9.84
CA ASN A 197 -9.46 28.15 11.14
C ASN A 197 -10.57 27.11 11.40
N TRP A 198 -10.42 25.90 10.83
CA TRP A 198 -11.30 24.76 11.09
C TRP A 198 -10.77 23.98 12.27
N THR A 199 -11.24 24.35 13.46
CA THR A 199 -10.79 23.75 14.71
C THR A 199 -11.69 22.60 15.15
N ARG A 200 -12.84 22.34 14.52
CA ARG A 200 -13.73 21.20 14.84
C ARG A 200 -13.92 20.29 13.64
N VAL A 201 -13.62 19.00 13.79
CA VAL A 201 -13.70 18.01 12.70
C VAL A 201 -14.32 16.69 13.14
N THR A 202 -14.88 15.96 12.18
CA THR A 202 -15.18 14.52 12.29
C THR A 202 -14.11 13.75 11.55
N VAL A 203 -13.62 12.64 12.09
CA VAL A 203 -12.68 11.77 11.37
C VAL A 203 -13.38 10.52 10.87
N VAL A 204 -13.21 10.18 9.60
CA VAL A 204 -13.69 8.95 8.98
C VAL A 204 -12.48 8.16 8.53
N TYR A 205 -12.31 6.92 9.00
CA TYR A 205 -11.16 6.10 8.63
C TYR A 205 -11.59 4.69 8.21
N ILE A 206 -10.76 4.09 7.34
CA ILE A 206 -10.95 2.71 6.90
C ILE A 206 -10.29 1.76 7.89
N ASP A 207 -11.05 0.78 8.36
CA ASP A 207 -10.60 -0.23 9.31
C ASP A 207 -9.57 -1.17 8.68
N SER A 208 -8.34 -0.71 8.70
CA SER A 208 -7.15 -1.33 8.16
C SER A 208 -5.96 -0.86 8.99
N PRO A 209 -4.82 -1.58 8.97
CA PRO A 209 -3.61 -1.13 9.65
C PRO A 209 -3.24 0.33 9.31
N MET A 210 -3.31 0.68 8.02
CA MET A 210 -3.06 2.06 7.56
C MET A 210 -4.07 3.08 8.09
N GLY A 211 -5.37 2.81 8.02
CA GLY A 211 -6.38 3.77 8.47
C GLY A 211 -6.38 3.98 9.98
N ARG A 212 -6.19 2.90 10.77
CA ARG A 212 -6.09 2.97 12.25
C ARG A 212 -4.87 3.78 12.69
N LEU A 213 -3.69 3.46 12.17
CA LEU A 213 -2.46 4.19 12.51
C LEU A 213 -2.48 5.61 11.93
N GLY A 214 -3.09 5.80 10.76
CA GLY A 214 -3.34 7.11 10.20
C GLY A 214 -4.19 7.99 11.12
N TYR A 215 -5.25 7.42 11.70
CA TYR A 215 -6.09 8.10 12.68
C TYR A 215 -5.34 8.42 13.97
N GLU A 216 -4.56 7.49 14.52
CA GLU A 216 -3.76 7.73 15.72
C GLU A 216 -2.85 8.96 15.56
N LYS A 217 -2.17 9.04 14.42
CA LYS A 217 -1.16 10.08 14.15
C LYS A 217 -1.79 11.40 13.78
N PHE A 218 -2.87 11.37 13.01
CA PHE A 218 -3.69 12.53 12.80
C PHE A 218 -4.19 13.10 14.14
N SER A 219 -4.66 12.24 15.06
CA SER A 219 -5.17 12.66 16.37
C SER A 219 -4.09 13.31 17.24
N GLN A 220 -2.89 12.72 17.30
CA GLN A 220 -1.73 13.31 18.00
C GLN A 220 -1.38 14.69 17.44
N LYS A 221 -1.39 14.83 16.10
CA LYS A 221 -1.05 16.09 15.44
C LYS A 221 -2.17 17.12 15.57
N ALA A 222 -3.43 16.72 15.45
CA ALA A 222 -4.60 17.58 15.63
C ALA A 222 -4.62 18.21 17.02
N LEU A 223 -4.32 17.42 18.06
CA LEU A 223 -4.18 17.92 19.43
C LEU A 223 -3.11 19.03 19.53
N SER A 224 -1.93 18.82 18.91
CA SER A 224 -0.86 19.82 18.91
C SER A 224 -1.18 21.11 18.14
N GLU A 225 -2.21 21.09 17.29
CA GLU A 225 -2.65 22.24 16.48
C GLU A 225 -3.99 22.83 16.98
N ASN A 226 -4.44 22.45 18.19
CA ASN A 226 -5.71 22.88 18.80
C ASN A 226 -6.94 22.53 17.94
N ILE A 227 -6.95 21.34 17.35
CA ILE A 227 -8.06 20.81 16.56
C ILE A 227 -8.80 19.73 17.36
N CYS A 228 -10.09 19.97 17.54
CA CYS A 228 -11.10 19.16 18.20
C CYS A 228 -11.65 18.06 17.26
N ILE A 229 -11.49 16.79 17.63
CA ILE A 229 -12.15 15.67 16.96
C ILE A 229 -13.47 15.43 17.70
N SER A 230 -14.61 15.76 17.07
CA SER A 230 -15.94 15.66 17.69
C SER A 230 -16.53 14.26 17.63
N SER A 231 -16.21 13.52 16.57
CA SER A 231 -16.69 12.17 16.34
C SER A 231 -15.71 11.44 15.43
N VAL A 232 -15.68 10.10 15.53
CA VAL A 232 -14.91 9.26 14.61
C VAL A 232 -15.79 8.14 14.09
N ARG A 233 -15.75 7.92 12.79
CA ARG A 233 -16.50 6.90 12.09
C ARG A 233 -15.54 5.85 11.52
N ARG A 234 -15.77 4.60 11.89
CA ARG A 234 -14.98 3.45 11.41
C ARG A 234 -15.74 2.79 10.25
N ILE A 235 -15.07 2.67 9.11
CA ILE A 235 -15.63 2.05 7.89
C ILE A 235 -14.88 0.74 7.59
N PRO A 236 -15.57 -0.40 7.40
CA PRO A 236 -14.92 -1.67 7.06
C PRO A 236 -14.07 -1.60 5.77
N LYS A 237 -12.97 -2.37 5.70
CA LYS A 237 -12.03 -2.37 4.55
C LYS A 237 -12.69 -2.65 3.19
N MET A 238 -13.67 -3.56 3.16
CA MET A 238 -14.38 -3.96 1.95
C MET A 238 -15.77 -3.33 1.86
N ALA A 239 -15.96 -2.15 2.47
CA ALA A 239 -17.23 -1.45 2.49
C ALA A 239 -17.73 -1.09 1.07
N THR A 240 -18.98 -1.41 0.83
CA THR A 240 -19.77 -0.99 -0.32
C THR A 240 -20.30 0.43 -0.13
N GLN A 241 -20.88 1.03 -1.17
CA GLN A 241 -21.53 2.35 -1.04
C GLN A 241 -22.64 2.35 0.02
N SER A 242 -23.41 1.26 0.10
CA SER A 242 -24.47 1.12 1.10
C SER A 242 -23.92 1.10 2.53
N ASP A 243 -22.74 0.50 2.75
CA ASP A 243 -22.09 0.53 4.06
C ASP A 243 -21.67 1.95 4.46
N TYR A 244 -21.17 2.76 3.52
CA TYR A 244 -20.89 4.18 3.76
C TYR A 244 -22.18 4.94 4.09
N GLU A 245 -23.25 4.71 3.33
CA GLU A 245 -24.53 5.37 3.54
C GLU A 245 -25.12 5.03 4.91
N ALA A 246 -25.09 3.76 5.31
CA ALA A 246 -25.57 3.31 6.61
C ALA A 246 -24.78 3.93 7.78
N ARG A 247 -23.45 4.05 7.63
CA ARG A 247 -22.56 4.51 8.71
C ARG A 247 -22.40 6.03 8.80
N LEU A 248 -22.72 6.77 7.73
CA LEU A 248 -22.49 8.21 7.63
C LEU A 248 -23.78 9.00 7.32
N ASN A 249 -24.96 8.40 7.43
CA ASN A 249 -26.25 9.06 7.19
C ASN A 249 -26.47 10.30 8.08
N ASP A 250 -25.86 10.33 9.26
CA ASP A 250 -25.97 11.40 10.24
C ASP A 250 -24.83 12.43 10.16
N LEU A 251 -23.90 12.26 9.22
CA LEU A 251 -22.70 13.09 9.13
C LEU A 251 -23.06 14.56 8.87
N GLY A 252 -22.70 15.42 9.83
CA GLY A 252 -22.99 16.85 9.83
C GLY A 252 -24.31 17.25 10.49
N ASN A 253 -25.13 16.31 10.99
CA ASN A 253 -26.33 16.62 11.77
C ASN A 253 -26.01 17.27 13.12
N ASP A 254 -24.81 17.01 13.66
CA ASP A 254 -24.26 17.57 14.88
C ASP A 254 -23.67 18.99 14.71
N GLY A 255 -23.83 19.57 13.52
CA GLY A 255 -23.31 20.89 13.15
C GLY A 255 -21.83 20.91 12.78
N VAL A 256 -21.13 19.77 12.79
CA VAL A 256 -19.74 19.70 12.32
C VAL A 256 -19.73 19.79 10.79
N ARG A 257 -18.98 20.74 10.24
CA ARG A 257 -18.98 21.01 8.79
C ARG A 257 -17.71 20.57 8.08
N VAL A 258 -16.74 19.98 8.78
CA VAL A 258 -15.47 19.53 8.20
C VAL A 258 -15.23 18.07 8.59
N ALA A 259 -14.97 17.23 7.58
CA ALA A 259 -14.70 15.82 7.76
C ALA A 259 -13.33 15.44 7.17
N VAL A 260 -12.54 14.72 7.96
CA VAL A 260 -11.23 14.21 7.58
C VAL A 260 -11.37 12.75 7.17
N PHE A 261 -10.99 12.41 5.94
CA PHE A 261 -11.01 11.02 5.47
C PHE A 261 -9.60 10.41 5.44
N LEU A 262 -9.45 9.26 6.10
CA LEU A 262 -8.21 8.50 6.22
C LEU A 262 -8.39 7.12 5.59
N GLY A 263 -8.16 7.08 4.28
CA GLY A 263 -8.20 5.89 3.45
C GLY A 263 -7.43 6.10 2.15
N THR A 264 -7.41 5.09 1.30
CA THR A 264 -6.83 5.13 -0.04
C THR A 264 -7.74 5.85 -1.03
N GLY A 265 -7.18 6.29 -2.17
CA GLY A 265 -7.98 6.91 -3.22
C GLY A 265 -9.12 6.02 -3.76
N SER A 266 -8.97 4.69 -3.71
CA SER A 266 -10.04 3.76 -4.08
C SER A 266 -11.24 3.83 -3.13
N GLU A 267 -10.96 3.84 -1.83
CA GLU A 267 -11.98 3.92 -0.79
C GLU A 267 -12.63 5.31 -0.78
N ALA A 268 -11.84 6.36 -1.00
CA ALA A 268 -12.34 7.72 -1.17
C ALA A 268 -13.30 7.83 -2.37
N LEU A 269 -12.99 7.21 -3.51
CA LEU A 269 -13.88 7.20 -4.67
C LEU A 269 -15.20 6.46 -4.37
N THR A 270 -15.18 5.38 -3.58
CA THR A 270 -16.41 4.71 -3.15
C THR A 270 -17.23 5.60 -2.23
N LEU A 271 -16.60 6.25 -1.25
CA LEU A 271 -17.24 7.24 -0.37
C LEU A 271 -17.87 8.38 -1.19
N LEU A 272 -17.12 8.99 -2.10
CA LEU A 272 -17.60 10.14 -2.88
C LEU A 272 -18.73 9.79 -3.85
N ARG A 273 -18.89 8.50 -4.23
CA ARG A 273 -20.02 8.01 -5.04
C ARG A 273 -21.26 7.68 -4.23
N SER A 274 -21.12 7.45 -2.93
CA SER A 274 -22.25 7.23 -2.03
C SER A 274 -23.05 8.52 -1.81
N ASN A 275 -24.32 8.42 -1.40
CA ASN A 275 -25.20 9.59 -1.21
C ASN A 275 -25.07 10.26 0.17
N VAL A 276 -23.87 10.24 0.77
CA VAL A 276 -23.58 10.84 2.08
C VAL A 276 -22.45 11.86 2.00
N GLY A 277 -22.32 12.69 3.04
CA GLY A 277 -21.22 13.64 3.15
C GLY A 277 -21.37 14.92 2.31
N ASN A 278 -22.55 15.18 1.75
CA ASN A 278 -22.86 16.43 1.02
C ASN A 278 -23.06 17.67 1.92
N ARG A 279 -22.97 17.49 3.25
CA ARG A 279 -23.09 18.57 4.25
C ARG A 279 -21.75 19.01 4.83
N VAL A 280 -20.68 18.29 4.53
CA VAL A 280 -19.36 18.51 5.09
C VAL A 280 -18.34 18.82 4.01
N GLN A 281 -17.34 19.62 4.37
CA GLN A 281 -16.15 19.85 3.60
C GLN A 281 -15.14 18.74 3.88
N TRP A 282 -14.78 17.99 2.84
CA TRP A 282 -13.82 16.89 2.95
C TRP A 282 -12.37 17.36 2.88
N VAL A 283 -11.54 16.84 3.78
CA VAL A 283 -10.08 16.89 3.72
C VAL A 283 -9.55 15.46 3.69
N MET A 284 -8.91 15.05 2.61
CA MET A 284 -8.56 13.64 2.34
C MET A 284 -7.05 13.41 2.24
N ALA A 285 -6.56 12.27 2.75
CA ALA A 285 -5.13 11.96 2.86
C ALA A 285 -4.47 11.49 1.55
N ASP A 286 -5.10 10.57 0.80
CA ASP A 286 -4.55 10.00 -0.44
C ASP A 286 -5.61 10.01 -1.55
N MET A 287 -5.38 10.86 -2.54
CA MET A 287 -6.25 11.03 -3.71
C MET A 287 -5.49 10.84 -5.03
N ILE A 288 -4.30 10.21 -5.01
CA ILE A 288 -3.49 9.99 -6.22
C ILE A 288 -4.30 9.26 -7.28
N ARG A 289 -5.03 8.21 -6.88
CA ARG A 289 -5.86 7.44 -7.81
C ARG A 289 -6.95 8.28 -8.45
N MET A 290 -7.55 9.22 -7.71
CA MET A 290 -8.57 10.11 -8.26
C MET A 290 -7.95 11.03 -9.31
N MET A 291 -6.80 11.64 -9.03
CA MET A 291 -6.08 12.50 -9.97
C MET A 291 -5.60 11.76 -11.23
N SER A 292 -5.29 10.47 -11.13
CA SER A 292 -4.85 9.65 -12.27
C SER A 292 -5.99 8.96 -13.03
N SER A 293 -7.24 9.04 -12.54
CA SER A 293 -8.39 8.32 -13.11
C SER A 293 -9.44 9.26 -13.69
N ASN A 294 -9.98 8.93 -14.87
CA ASN A 294 -11.10 9.62 -15.53
C ASN A 294 -10.91 11.13 -15.79
N PRO A 295 -11.63 11.74 -16.75
CA PRO A 295 -11.62 13.19 -16.87
C PRO A 295 -12.29 13.81 -15.63
N PRO A 296 -11.76 14.93 -15.09
CA PRO A 296 -12.30 15.59 -13.90
C PRO A 296 -13.82 15.78 -13.92
N SER A 297 -14.41 16.09 -15.08
CA SER A 297 -15.86 16.28 -15.26
C SER A 297 -16.76 15.08 -14.91
N THR A 298 -16.20 13.90 -14.65
CA THR A 298 -16.95 12.65 -14.39
C THR A 298 -17.06 12.29 -12.91
N PHE A 299 -16.48 13.09 -12.01
CA PHE A 299 -16.56 12.80 -10.57
C PHE A 299 -17.95 13.06 -10.00
N ALA A 300 -18.31 12.25 -9.00
CA ALA A 300 -19.60 12.33 -8.34
C ALA A 300 -19.82 13.71 -7.68
N PRO A 301 -21.06 14.20 -7.56
CA PRO A 301 -21.36 15.51 -6.97
C PRO A 301 -20.74 15.76 -5.60
N ASN A 302 -20.60 14.73 -4.76
CA ASN A 302 -19.99 14.86 -3.42
C ASN A 302 -18.47 15.10 -3.45
N SER A 303 -17.84 15.01 -4.63
CA SER A 303 -16.42 15.34 -4.82
C SER A 303 -16.15 16.84 -4.79
N LYS A 304 -17.18 17.66 -5.03
CA LYS A 304 -17.08 19.12 -5.10
C LYS A 304 -16.48 19.69 -3.82
N GLY A 305 -15.45 20.52 -3.99
CA GLY A 305 -14.76 21.20 -2.89
C GLY A 305 -13.75 20.35 -2.15
N VAL A 306 -13.62 19.04 -2.39
CA VAL A 306 -12.65 18.18 -1.68
C VAL A 306 -11.25 18.81 -1.71
N ILE A 307 -10.59 18.82 -0.55
CA ILE A 307 -9.21 19.27 -0.39
C ILE A 307 -8.31 18.06 -0.11
N PHE A 308 -7.18 17.97 -0.79
CA PHE A 308 -6.19 16.92 -0.56
C PHE A 308 -4.80 17.41 -0.90
N ALA A 309 -3.77 16.73 -0.38
CA ALA A 309 -2.38 17.02 -0.70
C ALA A 309 -1.77 15.86 -1.47
N LEU A 310 -1.00 16.17 -2.51
CA LEU A 310 -0.20 15.21 -3.23
C LEU A 310 1.29 15.52 -3.08
N PRO A 311 2.17 14.54 -3.28
CA PRO A 311 3.57 14.83 -3.53
C PRO A 311 3.71 15.82 -4.68
N LYS A 312 4.60 16.81 -4.53
CA LYS A 312 5.00 17.67 -5.63
C LYS A 312 5.86 16.85 -6.57
N ASP A 313 5.24 16.35 -7.63
CA ASP A 313 5.93 15.54 -8.62
C ASP A 313 6.39 16.42 -9.79
N ARG A 314 7.68 16.38 -10.06
CA ARG A 314 8.27 17.03 -11.23
C ARG A 314 7.96 16.16 -12.45
N GLN A 315 7.33 16.74 -13.47
CA GLN A 315 7.27 16.10 -14.78
C GLN A 315 8.70 15.87 -15.30
N ILE A 316 8.98 14.67 -15.82
CA ILE A 316 10.29 14.26 -16.32
C ILE A 316 10.16 14.05 -17.84
N PRO A 317 10.29 15.12 -18.67
CA PRO A 317 10.10 15.03 -20.12
C PRO A 317 10.99 13.98 -20.78
N GLU A 318 12.20 13.78 -20.26
CA GLU A 318 13.12 12.76 -20.74
C GLU A 318 12.58 11.34 -20.57
N PHE A 319 11.86 11.08 -19.47
CA PHE A 319 11.21 9.81 -19.23
C PHE A 319 9.96 9.65 -20.09
N GLU A 320 9.16 10.70 -20.27
CA GLU A 320 8.03 10.69 -21.22
C GLU A 320 8.53 10.34 -22.63
N ASN A 321 9.58 11.00 -23.10
CA ASN A 321 10.19 10.74 -24.41
C ASN A 321 10.65 9.28 -24.54
N TYR A 322 11.31 8.76 -23.50
CA TYR A 322 11.72 7.37 -23.42
C TYR A 322 10.53 6.40 -23.50
N PHE A 323 9.50 6.61 -22.68
CA PHE A 323 8.34 5.74 -22.60
C PHE A 323 7.55 5.75 -23.92
N ALA A 324 7.38 6.92 -24.52
CA ALA A 324 6.74 7.10 -25.82
C ALA A 324 7.48 6.35 -26.93
N ALA A 325 8.81 6.27 -26.87
CA ALA A 325 9.65 5.62 -27.88
C ALA A 325 9.70 4.09 -27.80
N LEU A 326 9.23 3.44 -26.72
CA LEU A 326 9.30 1.97 -26.62
C LEU A 326 8.56 1.29 -27.80
N SER A 327 9.17 0.30 -28.44
CA SER A 327 8.52 -0.38 -29.57
C SER A 327 7.41 -1.32 -29.07
N GLN A 328 6.21 -1.19 -29.65
CA GLN A 328 5.05 -2.01 -29.30
C GLN A 328 5.02 -3.32 -30.11
N THR A 329 5.53 -3.29 -31.35
CA THR A 329 5.55 -4.42 -32.28
C THR A 329 6.77 -5.32 -32.07
N ASN A 330 7.87 -4.73 -31.60
CA ASN A 330 9.09 -5.43 -31.21
C ASN A 330 9.41 -5.06 -29.75
N PRO A 331 8.64 -5.55 -28.77
CA PRO A 331 8.89 -5.24 -27.37
C PRO A 331 10.33 -5.66 -27.01
N PRO A 332 11.05 -4.86 -26.22
CA PRO A 332 12.37 -5.25 -25.72
C PRO A 332 12.31 -6.62 -25.04
N VAL A 333 13.34 -7.44 -25.22
CA VAL A 333 13.46 -8.74 -24.52
C VAL A 333 13.43 -8.54 -23.01
N ASP A 334 13.95 -7.40 -22.55
CA ASP A 334 13.92 -6.97 -21.16
C ASP A 334 12.58 -6.33 -20.73
N ASN A 335 11.51 -6.41 -21.52
CA ASN A 335 10.14 -6.08 -21.11
C ASN A 335 9.12 -7.01 -21.80
N PRO A 336 8.93 -8.23 -21.28
CA PRO A 336 7.98 -9.19 -21.85
C PRO A 336 6.50 -8.78 -21.68
N TRP A 337 6.20 -7.77 -20.85
CA TRP A 337 4.84 -7.35 -20.52
C TRP A 337 4.31 -6.22 -21.42
N LEU A 338 5.18 -5.55 -22.18
CA LEU A 338 4.80 -4.38 -22.97
C LEU A 338 3.77 -4.68 -24.07
N ALA A 339 3.89 -5.84 -24.72
CA ALA A 339 2.96 -6.26 -25.76
C ALA A 339 1.56 -6.52 -25.18
N ASP A 340 1.48 -7.25 -24.07
CA ASP A 340 0.21 -7.52 -23.38
C ASP A 340 -0.41 -6.20 -22.89
N TRP A 341 0.40 -5.30 -22.33
CA TRP A 341 -0.05 -4.00 -21.89
C TRP A 341 -0.67 -3.19 -23.04
N TYR A 342 -0.02 -3.17 -24.20
CA TYR A 342 -0.53 -2.52 -25.40
C TYR A 342 -1.85 -3.15 -25.87
N MET A 343 -1.88 -4.48 -25.99
CA MET A 343 -3.07 -5.21 -26.46
C MET A 343 -4.26 -5.07 -25.50
N THR A 344 -4.03 -5.08 -24.18
CA THR A 344 -5.08 -4.85 -23.17
C THR A 344 -5.60 -3.42 -23.22
N LEU A 345 -4.70 -2.45 -23.38
CA LEU A 345 -5.07 -1.03 -23.40
C LEU A 345 -5.94 -0.65 -24.59
N TYR A 346 -5.69 -1.25 -25.75
CA TYR A 346 -6.37 -0.93 -27.01
C TYR A 346 -7.38 -1.97 -27.47
N ASP A 347 -7.63 -2.98 -26.64
CA ASP A 347 -8.54 -4.09 -26.91
C ASP A 347 -8.33 -4.74 -28.29
N CYS A 348 -7.08 -4.99 -28.65
CA CYS A 348 -6.67 -5.48 -29.97
C CYS A 348 -5.58 -6.56 -29.87
N LYS A 349 -5.24 -7.22 -30.98
CA LYS A 349 -4.11 -8.16 -31.06
C LYS A 349 -3.02 -7.71 -32.02
N LEU A 350 -1.77 -7.96 -31.65
CA LEU A 350 -0.61 -7.79 -32.52
C LEU A 350 -0.46 -8.99 -33.48
N PRO A 351 0.21 -8.82 -34.64
CA PRO A 351 0.51 -9.92 -35.57
C PRO A 351 1.27 -11.07 -34.88
N GLY A 352 0.92 -12.32 -35.20
CA GLY A 352 1.59 -13.51 -34.64
C GLY A 352 1.12 -13.94 -33.25
N ILE A 353 0.17 -13.22 -32.64
CA ILE A 353 -0.41 -13.59 -31.33
C ILE A 353 -1.63 -14.50 -31.51
N SER A 354 -1.59 -15.69 -30.88
CA SER A 354 -2.64 -16.71 -30.97
C SER A 354 -3.16 -17.22 -29.62
N TYR A 355 -2.65 -16.71 -28.49
CA TYR A 355 -3.04 -17.20 -27.16
C TYR A 355 -4.33 -16.54 -26.63
N ALA A 356 -5.05 -17.27 -25.76
CA ALA A 356 -6.47 -17.12 -25.49
C ALA A 356 -7.00 -15.72 -25.08
N PRO A 357 -6.30 -14.85 -24.32
CA PRO A 357 -6.79 -13.52 -23.97
C PRO A 357 -6.96 -12.57 -25.17
N TYR A 358 -6.20 -12.77 -26.24
CA TYR A 358 -6.19 -11.88 -27.40
C TYR A 358 -6.51 -12.58 -28.73
N ALA A 359 -6.60 -13.92 -28.75
CA ALA A 359 -6.80 -14.69 -29.98
C ALA A 359 -8.00 -14.23 -30.82
N THR A 360 -9.11 -13.91 -30.16
CA THR A 360 -10.39 -13.48 -30.77
C THR A 360 -10.47 -11.98 -31.04
N LYS A 361 -9.47 -11.19 -30.61
CA LYS A 361 -9.47 -9.73 -30.81
C LYS A 361 -9.16 -9.36 -32.25
N VAL A 362 -9.60 -8.19 -32.66
CA VAL A 362 -9.26 -7.60 -33.97
C VAL A 362 -7.79 -7.20 -34.00
N PHE A 363 -7.17 -7.22 -35.18
CA PHE A 363 -5.81 -6.72 -35.32
C PHE A 363 -5.73 -5.23 -34.98
N CYS A 364 -4.67 -4.82 -34.29
CA CYS A 364 -4.45 -3.40 -33.98
C CYS A 364 -4.30 -2.62 -35.29
N SER A 365 -5.27 -1.75 -35.58
CA SER A 365 -5.39 -1.05 -36.87
C SER A 365 -4.50 0.19 -37.00
N GLN A 366 -4.01 0.73 -35.87
CA GLN A 366 -3.15 1.91 -35.83
C GLN A 366 -2.11 1.77 -34.70
N THR A 367 -0.90 2.30 -34.92
CA THR A 367 0.08 2.53 -33.86
C THR A 367 -0.39 3.75 -33.07
N ILE A 368 -1.14 3.54 -31.99
CA ILE A 368 -1.62 4.65 -31.19
C ILE A 368 -0.42 5.26 -30.45
N SER A 369 -0.27 6.57 -30.59
CA SER A 369 0.82 7.32 -29.95
C SER A 369 0.70 7.21 -28.44
N LYS A 370 1.65 6.53 -27.79
CA LYS A 370 1.69 6.48 -26.32
C LYS A 370 1.83 7.85 -25.69
N ARG A 371 2.36 8.83 -26.43
CA ARG A 371 2.48 10.21 -25.96
C ARG A 371 1.10 10.85 -25.72
N SER A 372 0.11 10.59 -26.58
CA SER A 372 -1.20 11.24 -26.45
C SER A 372 -2.01 10.77 -25.24
N ILE A 373 -1.64 9.63 -24.65
CA ILE A 373 -2.28 9.06 -23.47
C ILE A 373 -1.35 9.03 -22.25
N TYR A 374 -0.16 9.64 -22.37
CA TYR A 374 0.82 9.62 -21.30
C TYR A 374 0.38 10.56 -20.18
N THR A 375 0.34 10.04 -18.97
CA THR A 375 0.20 10.82 -17.75
C THR A 375 1.20 10.24 -16.76
N GLN A 376 2.19 11.04 -16.37
CA GLN A 376 3.25 10.58 -15.47
C GLN A 376 2.63 10.18 -14.13
N LEU A 377 2.84 8.93 -13.72
CA LEU A 377 2.49 8.53 -12.36
C LEU A 377 3.43 9.21 -11.35
N PRO A 378 2.93 9.63 -10.17
CA PRO A 378 3.75 10.12 -9.06
C PRO A 378 4.95 9.24 -8.72
N TYR A 379 4.76 7.92 -8.80
CA TYR A 379 5.78 6.94 -8.43
C TYR A 379 6.93 6.82 -9.44
N VAL A 380 6.84 7.46 -10.62
CA VAL A 380 7.93 7.49 -11.60
C VAL A 380 9.14 8.21 -11.02
N GLN A 381 8.93 9.41 -10.46
CA GLN A 381 10.01 10.21 -9.89
C GLN A 381 10.68 9.45 -8.73
N THR A 382 9.90 8.98 -7.76
CA THR A 382 10.43 8.29 -6.59
C THR A 382 11.14 6.99 -6.95
N THR A 383 10.73 6.31 -8.02
CA THR A 383 11.44 5.13 -8.54
C THR A 383 12.77 5.47 -9.16
N ILE A 384 12.84 6.53 -9.98
CA ILE A 384 14.10 7.03 -10.54
C ILE A 384 15.05 7.40 -9.40
N GLU A 385 14.55 8.15 -8.41
CA GLU A 385 15.33 8.55 -7.25
C GLU A 385 15.85 7.36 -6.44
N SER A 386 15.07 6.28 -6.28
CA SER A 386 15.53 5.04 -5.62
C SER A 386 16.73 4.41 -6.32
N VAL A 387 16.76 4.40 -7.66
CA VAL A 387 17.90 3.85 -8.40
C VAL A 387 19.12 4.77 -8.26
N TYR A 388 18.91 6.09 -8.35
CA TYR A 388 19.99 7.06 -8.08
C TYR A 388 20.51 6.97 -6.64
N ALA A 389 19.66 6.60 -5.68
CA ALA A 389 20.06 6.38 -4.30
C ALA A 389 21.08 5.25 -4.18
N TYR A 390 20.76 4.09 -4.75
CA TYR A 390 21.68 2.97 -4.81
C TYR A 390 22.99 3.33 -5.52
N ALA A 391 22.92 4.06 -6.63
CA ALA A 391 24.10 4.48 -7.38
C ALA A 391 25.00 5.43 -6.58
N LYS A 392 24.43 6.45 -5.93
CA LYS A 392 25.17 7.41 -5.08
C LYS A 392 25.80 6.72 -3.86
N ALA A 393 25.06 5.83 -3.22
CA ALA A 393 25.56 5.04 -2.10
C ALA A 393 26.72 4.14 -2.56
N LEU A 394 26.61 3.50 -3.72
CA LEU A 394 27.66 2.68 -4.30
C LEU A 394 28.90 3.49 -4.68
N ARG A 395 28.73 4.70 -5.23
CA ARG A 395 29.87 5.60 -5.47
C ARG A 395 30.58 5.96 -4.17
N THR A 396 29.82 6.25 -3.11
CA THR A 396 30.38 6.57 -1.80
C THR A 396 31.13 5.37 -1.20
N ALA A 397 30.53 4.18 -1.27
CA ALA A 397 31.17 2.92 -0.87
C ALA A 397 32.47 2.65 -1.65
N GLN A 398 32.46 2.83 -2.98
CA GLN A 398 33.62 2.67 -3.83
C GLN A 398 34.75 3.63 -3.42
N ARG A 399 34.44 4.91 -3.18
CA ARG A 399 35.43 5.88 -2.71
C ARG A 399 36.01 5.48 -1.35
N ASN A 400 35.15 5.12 -0.40
CA ASN A 400 35.55 4.76 0.95
C ASN A 400 36.44 3.50 0.99
N ARG A 401 36.18 2.52 0.11
CA ARG A 401 36.88 1.22 0.13
C ARG A 401 38.02 1.10 -0.87
N CYS A 402 37.95 1.80 -1.99
CA CYS A 402 38.90 1.67 -3.10
C CYS A 402 39.71 2.95 -3.38
N GLY A 403 39.29 4.11 -2.85
CA GLY A 403 39.88 5.42 -3.13
C GLY A 403 39.15 6.20 -4.24
N ASP A 404 39.34 7.52 -4.26
CA ASP A 404 38.52 8.44 -5.07
C ASP A 404 38.63 8.26 -6.59
N SER A 405 39.83 7.91 -7.06
CA SER A 405 40.15 7.73 -8.48
C SER A 405 39.99 6.30 -8.97
N PHE A 406 39.53 5.37 -8.12
CA PHE A 406 39.38 3.97 -8.50
C PHE A 406 38.22 3.78 -9.48
N ASN A 407 38.44 2.93 -10.50
CA ASN A 407 37.45 2.54 -11.49
C ASN A 407 37.18 1.04 -11.36
N GLY A 408 35.91 0.64 -11.24
CA GLY A 408 35.50 -0.76 -11.08
C GLY A 408 35.36 -1.20 -9.62
N VAL A 409 35.30 -2.52 -9.42
CA VAL A 409 35.08 -3.15 -8.11
C VAL A 409 36.40 -3.69 -7.54
N CYS A 410 36.91 -3.08 -6.46
CA CYS A 410 38.08 -3.58 -5.73
C CYS A 410 37.70 -4.66 -4.70
N ASP A 411 38.68 -5.43 -4.20
CA ASP A 411 38.44 -6.51 -3.23
C ASP A 411 37.85 -6.03 -1.90
N SER A 412 38.25 -4.83 -1.44
CA SER A 412 37.69 -4.20 -0.22
C SER A 412 36.21 -3.82 -0.40
N LEU A 413 35.80 -3.44 -1.61
CA LEU A 413 34.39 -3.19 -1.93
C LEU A 413 33.62 -4.51 -2.10
N ARG A 414 34.24 -5.53 -2.72
CA ARG A 414 33.63 -6.86 -2.90
C ARG A 414 33.35 -7.56 -1.58
N SER A 415 34.19 -7.34 -0.57
CA SER A 415 34.07 -7.90 0.79
C SER A 415 33.32 -7.00 1.78
N MET A 416 32.75 -5.87 1.32
CA MET A 416 32.00 -4.95 2.17
C MET A 416 30.75 -5.64 2.76
N PRO A 417 30.52 -5.56 4.09
CA PRO A 417 29.27 -6.03 4.70
C PRO A 417 28.06 -5.25 4.18
N THR A 418 26.95 -5.93 3.92
CA THR A 418 25.72 -5.29 3.42
C THR A 418 25.12 -4.30 4.43
N SER A 419 25.33 -4.51 5.74
CA SER A 419 24.95 -3.57 6.81
C SER A 419 25.70 -2.22 6.71
N GLU A 420 26.97 -2.25 6.30
CA GLU A 420 27.75 -1.04 6.07
C GLU A 420 27.24 -0.29 4.85
N PHE A 421 26.98 -1.01 3.75
CA PHE A 421 26.37 -0.42 2.57
C PHE A 421 25.00 0.22 2.89
N HIS A 422 24.18 -0.45 3.71
CA HIS A 422 22.92 0.09 4.19
C HIS A 422 23.09 1.41 4.95
N ASN A 423 24.08 1.50 5.83
CA ASN A 423 24.38 2.74 6.56
C ASN A 423 24.78 3.88 5.63
N ILE A 424 25.57 3.60 4.59
CA ILE A 424 25.91 4.59 3.55
C ILE A 424 24.66 5.04 2.80
N LEU A 425 23.82 4.09 2.40
CA LEU A 425 22.59 4.37 1.67
C LEU A 425 21.61 5.21 2.48
N LYS A 426 21.42 4.89 3.77
CA LYS A 426 20.57 5.64 4.70
C LYS A 426 20.97 7.11 4.85
N ASN A 427 22.27 7.39 4.76
CA ASN A 427 22.83 8.74 4.89
C ASN A 427 22.99 9.47 3.54
N THR A 428 22.50 8.89 2.45
CA THR A 428 22.53 9.56 1.14
C THR A 428 21.47 10.66 1.12
N ASP A 429 21.85 11.89 0.78
CA ASP A 429 20.93 13.03 0.75
C ASP A 429 19.86 12.92 -0.33
N PHE A 430 18.61 13.18 0.06
CA PHE A 430 17.48 13.37 -0.83
C PHE A 430 16.52 14.45 -0.32
N THR A 431 16.00 15.27 -1.23
CA THR A 431 15.00 16.30 -0.94
C THR A 431 13.59 15.78 -1.23
N PHE A 432 12.84 15.36 -0.20
CA PHE A 432 11.53 14.68 -0.34
C PHE A 432 10.31 15.44 0.25
N SER A 433 10.44 16.72 0.61
CA SER A 433 9.46 17.35 1.51
C SER A 433 8.33 18.15 0.86
N ALA A 434 8.38 18.52 -0.43
CA ALA A 434 7.43 19.48 -1.01
C ALA A 434 6.11 18.81 -1.47
N SER A 435 4.95 19.20 -0.96
CA SER A 435 3.62 18.75 -1.40
C SER A 435 2.87 19.89 -2.06
N ASP A 436 2.02 19.59 -3.04
CA ASP A 436 1.04 20.56 -3.55
C ASP A 436 -0.34 20.20 -3.00
N VAL A 437 -1.12 21.22 -2.64
CA VAL A 437 -2.47 21.11 -2.10
C VAL A 437 -3.46 21.47 -3.19
N TYR A 438 -4.46 20.61 -3.39
CA TYR A 438 -5.47 20.76 -4.42
C TYR A 438 -6.85 20.94 -3.82
N ASN A 439 -7.70 21.68 -4.53
CA ASN A 439 -9.14 21.81 -4.28
C ASN A 439 -9.88 21.47 -5.58
N TYR A 440 -10.88 20.59 -5.50
CA TYR A 440 -11.68 20.25 -6.67
C TYR A 440 -12.83 21.25 -6.85
N ASN A 441 -12.66 22.21 -7.76
CA ASN A 441 -13.57 23.35 -7.91
C ASN A 441 -13.80 23.75 -9.37
N ASN A 442 -14.74 24.66 -9.58
CA ASN A 442 -15.07 25.24 -10.89
C ASN A 442 -14.68 26.72 -11.03
N ARG A 443 -13.71 27.20 -10.25
CA ARG A 443 -13.33 28.63 -10.22
C ARG A 443 -12.83 29.14 -11.56
N LEU A 444 -12.06 28.31 -12.27
CA LEU A 444 -11.41 28.69 -13.53
C LEU A 444 -12.37 28.71 -14.74
N SER A 445 -13.36 27.82 -14.76
CA SER A 445 -14.28 27.66 -15.90
C SER A 445 -15.74 28.03 -15.62
N ASN A 446 -16.10 28.33 -14.37
CA ASN A 446 -17.47 28.54 -13.85
C ASN A 446 -18.45 27.37 -14.03
N THR A 447 -18.21 26.47 -14.98
CA THR A 447 -19.06 25.31 -15.30
C THR A 447 -18.35 24.00 -15.02
N ASN A 448 -17.18 23.81 -15.60
CA ASN A 448 -16.41 22.57 -15.44
C ASN A 448 -15.65 22.57 -14.11
N PHE A 449 -15.60 21.40 -13.47
CA PHE A 449 -14.78 21.20 -12.28
C PHE A 449 -13.41 20.65 -12.67
N VAL A 450 -12.37 21.16 -12.01
CA VAL A 450 -10.97 20.78 -12.19
C VAL A 450 -10.29 20.68 -10.82
N PHE A 451 -9.15 20.00 -10.79
CA PHE A 451 -8.26 20.07 -9.63
C PHE A 451 -7.39 21.32 -9.77
N GLU A 452 -7.69 22.33 -8.96
CA GLU A 452 -6.90 23.55 -8.91
C GLU A 452 -5.86 23.43 -7.78
N GLU A 453 -4.60 23.75 -8.07
CA GLU A 453 -3.57 23.93 -7.05
C GLU A 453 -3.88 25.19 -6.23
N VAL A 454 -4.06 25.01 -4.93
CA VAL A 454 -4.44 26.06 -3.97
C VAL A 454 -3.35 26.33 -2.94
N GLY A 455 -2.21 25.65 -3.02
CA GLY A 455 -1.09 25.89 -2.14
C GLY A 455 -0.03 24.81 -2.21
N SER A 456 1.00 24.97 -1.38
CA SER A 456 2.11 24.03 -1.27
C SER A 456 2.62 23.93 0.17
N TYR A 457 3.20 22.78 0.49
CA TYR A 457 3.79 22.46 1.78
C TYR A 457 5.24 22.07 1.59
N GLU A 458 6.18 22.88 2.06
CA GLU A 458 7.62 22.63 1.92
C GLU A 458 8.35 23.09 3.18
N ASN A 459 9.39 22.37 3.60
CA ASN A 459 10.21 22.70 4.79
C ASN A 459 9.36 22.91 6.06
N ASN A 460 8.36 22.03 6.27
CA ASN A 460 7.37 22.10 7.35
C ASN A 460 6.47 23.35 7.36
N MET A 461 6.46 24.14 6.29
CA MET A 461 5.64 25.34 6.15
C MET A 461 4.57 25.12 5.09
N LEU A 462 3.32 25.50 5.42
CA LEU A 462 2.20 25.49 4.50
C LEU A 462 1.95 26.90 3.96
N THR A 463 1.85 27.03 2.65
CA THR A 463 1.38 28.25 1.98
C THR A 463 0.06 27.92 1.29
N LEU A 464 -1.04 28.54 1.70
CA LEU A 464 -2.35 28.39 1.08
C LEU A 464 -2.87 29.71 0.49
N GLU A 465 -3.39 29.63 -0.72
CA GLU A 465 -4.15 30.68 -1.40
C GLU A 465 -5.64 30.48 -1.13
N LYS A 466 -6.10 30.88 0.07
CA LYS A 466 -7.48 30.65 0.54
C LYS A 466 -8.56 31.12 -0.44
N GLN A 467 -8.29 32.20 -1.19
CA GLN A 467 -9.18 32.75 -2.21
C GLN A 467 -9.44 31.81 -3.40
N LYS A 468 -8.58 30.81 -3.62
CA LYS A 468 -8.78 29.77 -4.64
C LYS A 468 -9.63 28.61 -4.14
N ILE A 469 -9.77 28.45 -2.83
CA ILE A 469 -10.53 27.34 -2.24
C ILE A 469 -12.02 27.66 -2.31
N ARG A 470 -12.79 26.75 -2.93
CA ARG A 470 -14.25 26.77 -2.94
C ARG A 470 -14.80 25.55 -2.22
N MET A 471 -15.95 25.75 -1.59
CA MET A 471 -16.68 24.72 -0.87
C MET A 471 -18.12 24.76 -1.30
N TYR A 472 -18.78 23.61 -1.32
CA TYR A 472 -20.08 23.49 -1.95
C TYR A 472 -21.09 22.88 -0.99
N ASP A 473 -22.30 23.42 -0.97
CA ASP A 473 -23.41 22.77 -0.30
C ASP A 473 -24.02 21.65 -1.18
N ALA A 474 -25.04 20.98 -0.67
CA ALA A 474 -25.76 19.92 -1.38
C ALA A 474 -26.43 20.40 -2.69
N SER A 475 -26.70 21.71 -2.84
CA SER A 475 -27.22 22.30 -4.08
C SER A 475 -26.12 22.56 -5.11
N GLY A 476 -24.85 22.47 -4.70
CA GLY A 476 -23.70 22.83 -5.52
C GLY A 476 -23.39 24.33 -5.54
N SER A 477 -23.97 25.09 -4.61
CA SER A 477 -23.68 26.51 -4.43
C SER A 477 -22.40 26.70 -3.63
N ASN A 478 -21.58 27.69 -3.99
CA ASN A 478 -20.37 28.00 -3.22
C ASN A 478 -20.76 28.59 -1.85
N ILE A 479 -20.20 28.05 -0.76
CA ILE A 479 -20.50 28.45 0.61
C ILE A 479 -19.23 28.74 1.41
N ASP A 480 -19.36 29.59 2.43
CA ASP A 480 -18.35 29.72 3.47
C ASP A 480 -18.60 28.68 4.56
N VAL A 481 -17.56 27.95 4.96
CA VAL A 481 -17.61 26.93 6.00
C VAL A 481 -16.88 27.43 7.23
N THR A 482 -17.60 27.46 8.34
CA THR A 482 -17.04 27.66 9.67
C THR A 482 -17.24 26.38 10.47
N SER A 483 -16.20 25.95 11.19
CA SER A 483 -16.24 24.74 12.01
C SER A 483 -15.31 24.92 13.21
N SER A 484 -15.86 25.44 14.29
CA SER A 484 -15.11 25.85 15.47
C SER A 484 -15.35 24.92 16.66
N CYS A 485 -14.30 24.70 17.47
CA CYS A 485 -14.44 23.99 18.75
C CYS A 485 -15.52 24.65 19.63
N PRO A 486 -16.28 23.87 20.42
CA PRO A 486 -17.13 24.43 21.47
C PRO A 486 -16.30 25.19 22.51
N ALA A 487 -16.88 26.24 23.11
CA ALA A 487 -16.23 27.05 24.15
C ALA A 487 -15.91 26.24 25.42
N GLU A 488 -16.72 25.21 25.72
CA GLU A 488 -16.50 24.27 26.83
C GLU A 488 -15.37 23.26 26.55
N GLY A 489 -14.71 23.35 25.39
CA GLY A 489 -13.75 22.39 24.91
C GLY A 489 -14.40 21.17 24.25
N CYS A 490 -13.56 20.27 23.73
CA CYS A 490 -14.03 19.01 23.18
C CYS A 490 -14.46 18.07 24.30
N ARG A 491 -15.78 17.91 24.48
CA ARG A 491 -16.33 16.98 25.49
C ARG A 491 -16.00 15.51 25.19
N TYR A 492 -15.72 15.20 23.92
CA TYR A 492 -15.37 13.87 23.43
C TYR A 492 -13.90 13.82 23.01
N CYS A 493 -12.98 13.76 23.98
CA CYS A 493 -11.88 12.84 23.71
C CYS A 493 -12.53 11.47 23.69
N MET A 494 -12.55 10.77 22.56
CA MET A 494 -12.80 9.33 22.57
C MET A 494 -11.62 8.67 23.28
N MET A 495 -11.63 8.83 24.60
CA MET A 495 -10.84 8.03 25.49
C MET A 495 -11.43 6.64 25.43
N PRO A 496 -10.59 5.61 25.47
CA PRO A 496 -11.10 4.27 25.64
C PRO A 496 -12.01 4.23 26.88
N PRO A 497 -13.09 3.42 26.89
CA PRO A 497 -13.97 3.32 28.05
C PRO A 497 -13.16 3.00 29.33
N SER A 498 -13.55 3.64 30.45
CA SER A 498 -12.86 3.53 31.74
C SER A 498 -12.92 2.11 32.34
N SER A 499 -13.88 1.30 31.90
CA SER A 499 -14.02 -0.11 32.20
C SER A 499 -14.44 -0.87 30.94
N THR A 500 -13.82 -2.03 30.71
CA THR A 500 -14.33 -3.05 29.79
C THR A 500 -15.20 -4.01 30.59
N ASP A 501 -16.40 -4.32 30.11
CA ASP A 501 -17.21 -5.38 30.71
C ASP A 501 -16.58 -6.74 30.39
N PHE A 502 -16.52 -7.62 31.39
CA PHE A 502 -15.93 -8.95 31.25
C PHE A 502 -16.74 -9.97 32.04
N TYR A 503 -16.83 -11.17 31.48
CA TYR A 503 -17.30 -12.33 32.22
C TYR A 503 -16.17 -12.83 33.12
N TYR A 504 -16.46 -13.05 34.40
CA TYR A 504 -15.50 -13.54 35.37
C TYR A 504 -16.07 -14.71 36.16
N ASN A 505 -15.37 -15.84 36.09
CA ASN A 505 -15.61 -17.00 36.93
C ASN A 505 -14.31 -17.30 37.70
N PRO A 506 -14.28 -17.13 39.02
CA PRO A 506 -13.04 -17.22 39.79
C PRO A 506 -12.52 -18.67 39.91
N GLY A 507 -11.20 -18.80 39.85
CA GLY A 507 -10.45 -20.00 40.24
C GLY A 507 -9.07 -19.64 40.79
N ASP A 508 -8.33 -20.65 41.24
CA ASP A 508 -6.95 -20.53 41.73
C ASP A 508 -6.00 -20.06 40.61
N ILE A 509 -6.27 -20.48 39.37
CA ILE A 509 -5.61 -19.98 38.16
C ILE A 509 -6.69 -19.51 37.19
N ASN A 510 -6.64 -18.25 36.78
CA ASN A 510 -7.62 -17.67 35.86
C ASN A 510 -7.07 -17.61 34.44
N ILE A 511 -7.80 -18.17 33.48
CA ILE A 511 -7.48 -18.10 32.06
C ILE A 511 -8.10 -16.84 31.46
N GLY A 512 -7.27 -15.96 30.90
CA GLY A 512 -7.74 -14.80 30.15
C GLY A 512 -8.12 -15.16 28.72
N VAL A 513 -9.31 -14.78 28.28
CA VAL A 513 -9.85 -15.09 26.96
C VAL A 513 -10.31 -13.79 26.30
N ALA A 514 -9.80 -13.52 25.10
CA ALA A 514 -10.32 -12.49 24.21
C ALA A 514 -11.11 -13.19 23.09
N LEU A 515 -12.41 -12.93 23.01
CA LEU A 515 -13.32 -13.47 22.00
C LEU A 515 -14.25 -12.36 21.49
N SER A 516 -15.03 -12.60 20.44
CA SER A 516 -15.92 -11.59 19.87
C SER A 516 -17.37 -12.04 19.93
N ALA A 517 -18.02 -11.86 21.09
CA ALA A 517 -19.43 -12.22 21.30
C ALA A 517 -20.39 -11.24 20.60
N HIS A 518 -19.95 -10.02 20.33
CA HIS A 518 -20.61 -9.07 19.45
C HIS A 518 -19.76 -8.77 18.20
N ASN A 519 -20.35 -8.11 17.21
CA ASN A 519 -19.61 -7.57 16.08
C ASN A 519 -19.09 -6.17 16.37
N ALA A 520 -18.23 -5.69 15.49
CA ALA A 520 -17.56 -4.42 15.66
C ALA A 520 -18.49 -3.25 15.27
N GLY A 521 -18.72 -2.30 16.19
CA GLY A 521 -19.67 -1.21 15.98
C GLY A 521 -19.20 -0.07 15.06
N ASN A 522 -20.00 0.99 14.98
CA ASN A 522 -19.77 2.13 14.08
C ASN A 522 -18.74 3.14 14.59
N GLU A 523 -18.59 3.25 15.91
CA GLU A 523 -17.61 4.11 16.55
C GLU A 523 -16.33 3.34 16.88
N ARG A 524 -15.28 4.05 17.28
CA ARG A 524 -13.94 3.45 17.45
C ARG A 524 -13.92 2.34 18.52
N TYR A 525 -14.59 2.54 19.64
CA TYR A 525 -14.59 1.61 20.78
C TYR A 525 -15.97 0.99 21.04
N SER A 526 -16.85 0.97 20.04
CA SER A 526 -18.20 0.42 20.20
C SER A 526 -18.29 -1.00 19.65
N CYS A 527 -19.16 -1.79 20.28
CA CYS A 527 -19.63 -3.09 19.83
C CYS A 527 -21.05 -2.93 19.28
N ASP A 528 -21.46 -3.80 18.35
CA ASP A 528 -22.81 -3.79 17.80
C ASP A 528 -23.20 -5.18 17.28
N GLY A 529 -24.45 -5.56 17.50
CA GLY A 529 -25.04 -6.82 17.07
C GLY A 529 -24.39 -8.09 17.65
N ASP A 530 -25.17 -9.15 17.79
CA ASP A 530 -24.68 -10.42 18.33
C ASP A 530 -23.81 -11.16 17.30
N ASN A 531 -22.74 -11.80 17.77
CA ASN A 531 -21.91 -12.72 17.00
C ASN A 531 -22.10 -14.15 17.55
N PRO A 532 -22.94 -14.98 16.90
CA PRO A 532 -23.27 -16.31 17.41
C PRO A 532 -22.06 -17.24 17.48
N TYR A 533 -21.04 -17.03 16.62
CA TYR A 533 -19.82 -17.84 16.66
C TYR A 533 -18.98 -17.53 17.90
N GLY A 534 -18.80 -16.25 18.23
CA GLY A 534 -18.08 -15.88 19.45
C GLY A 534 -18.83 -16.27 20.71
N MET A 535 -20.17 -16.19 20.70
CA MET A 535 -21.00 -16.68 21.81
C MET A 535 -20.87 -18.20 21.99
N ALA A 536 -20.87 -18.97 20.89
CA ALA A 536 -20.63 -20.41 20.95
C ALA A 536 -19.23 -20.74 21.46
N GLN A 537 -18.21 -19.98 21.07
CA GLN A 537 -16.85 -20.11 21.60
C GLN A 537 -16.77 -19.83 23.10
N ALA A 538 -17.46 -18.78 23.58
CA ALA A 538 -17.53 -18.46 25.00
C ALA A 538 -18.10 -19.63 25.81
N LEU A 539 -19.24 -20.18 25.37
CA LEU A 539 -19.88 -21.32 26.01
C LEU A 539 -19.01 -22.59 25.96
N ALA A 540 -18.34 -22.85 24.84
CA ALA A 540 -17.45 -24.00 24.70
C ALA A 540 -16.26 -23.93 25.68
N ILE A 541 -15.68 -22.74 25.87
CA ILE A 541 -14.60 -22.52 26.84
C ILE A 541 -15.12 -22.71 28.26
N GLN A 542 -16.30 -22.16 28.58
CA GLN A 542 -16.90 -22.33 29.90
C GLN A 542 -17.15 -23.82 30.21
N TYR A 543 -17.74 -24.56 29.27
CA TYR A 543 -17.96 -26.00 29.39
C TYR A 543 -16.64 -26.77 29.59
N ALA A 544 -15.58 -26.43 28.84
CA ALA A 544 -14.28 -27.08 28.98
C ALA A 544 -13.68 -26.86 30.39
N ILE A 545 -13.77 -25.64 30.93
CA ILE A 545 -13.27 -25.31 32.27
C ILE A 545 -14.09 -26.01 33.36
N GLU A 546 -15.41 -26.07 33.20
CA GLU A 546 -16.29 -26.77 34.14
C GLU A 546 -15.96 -28.27 34.20
N ASN A 547 -15.80 -28.94 33.05
CA ASN A 547 -15.43 -30.36 33.03
C ASN A 547 -14.02 -30.62 33.61
N LEU A 548 -13.06 -29.74 33.34
CA LEU A 548 -11.71 -29.87 33.93
C LEU A 548 -11.71 -29.78 35.46
N ASN A 549 -12.64 -29.01 36.03
CA ASN A 549 -12.80 -28.86 37.47
C ASN A 549 -13.56 -30.01 38.14
N VAL A 550 -14.35 -30.80 37.38
CA VAL A 550 -15.22 -31.87 37.93
C VAL A 550 -14.68 -33.27 37.62
N ASP A 551 -14.20 -33.52 36.40
CA ASP A 551 -14.17 -34.89 35.84
C ASP A 551 -12.77 -35.47 35.59
N MET A 552 -11.66 -34.78 35.92
CA MET A 552 -10.30 -35.27 35.58
C MET A 552 -9.34 -35.38 36.78
N PRO A 553 -9.44 -36.46 37.57
CA PRO A 553 -8.46 -36.80 38.60
C PRO A 553 -7.05 -36.95 37.98
N GLY A 554 -6.08 -36.20 38.52
CA GLY A 554 -4.66 -36.32 38.14
C GLY A 554 -4.12 -35.29 37.16
N ILE A 555 -4.95 -34.45 36.53
CA ILE A 555 -4.47 -33.33 35.69
C ILE A 555 -4.25 -32.08 36.52
N LEU A 556 -5.21 -31.72 37.38
CA LEU A 556 -5.15 -30.54 38.25
C LEU A 556 -5.42 -30.96 39.69
N ASN A 557 -4.36 -31.38 40.39
CA ASN A 557 -4.48 -31.79 41.79
C ASN A 557 -4.61 -30.55 42.69
N ASN A 558 -5.77 -30.37 43.34
CA ASN A 558 -6.08 -29.27 44.25
C ASN A 558 -5.93 -27.86 43.64
N VAL A 559 -6.19 -27.72 42.34
CA VAL A 559 -6.17 -26.43 41.64
C VAL A 559 -7.45 -26.29 40.82
N ARG A 560 -8.23 -25.25 41.10
CA ARG A 560 -9.43 -24.88 40.35
C ARG A 560 -9.08 -23.88 39.26
N LEU A 561 -9.50 -24.14 38.03
CA LEU A 561 -9.41 -23.15 36.95
C LEU A 561 -10.60 -22.20 36.97
N GLY A 562 -10.30 -20.92 36.80
CA GLY A 562 -11.25 -19.85 36.53
C GLY A 562 -11.05 -19.26 35.14
N THR A 563 -11.90 -18.31 34.76
CA THR A 563 -11.82 -17.62 33.47
C THR A 563 -12.21 -16.15 33.57
N VAL A 564 -11.53 -15.34 32.78
CA VAL A 564 -11.86 -13.95 32.50
C VAL A 564 -12.08 -13.86 30.99
N MET A 565 -13.33 -13.77 30.55
CA MET A 565 -13.64 -13.61 29.11
C MET A 565 -14.01 -12.17 28.82
N LEU A 566 -13.42 -11.62 27.77
CA LEU A 566 -13.76 -10.31 27.27
C LEU A 566 -14.24 -10.39 25.85
N ASP A 567 -15.25 -9.58 25.62
CA ASP A 567 -15.73 -9.31 24.30
C ASP A 567 -14.92 -8.18 23.66
N VAL A 568 -14.07 -8.55 22.70
CA VAL A 568 -13.31 -7.61 21.88
C VAL A 568 -14.06 -7.19 20.63
N CYS A 569 -15.25 -7.76 20.39
CA CYS A 569 -16.19 -7.35 19.36
C CYS A 569 -15.61 -7.25 17.95
N GLU A 570 -14.70 -8.13 17.55
CA GLU A 570 -13.94 -8.05 16.27
C GLU A 570 -13.26 -6.69 16.04
N ASN A 571 -13.00 -5.94 17.11
CA ASN A 571 -12.48 -4.59 17.07
C ASN A 571 -11.07 -4.55 17.66
N PRO A 572 -10.03 -4.34 16.82
CA PRO A 572 -8.65 -4.35 17.29
C PRO A 572 -8.33 -3.20 18.25
N ASP A 573 -9.05 -2.07 18.18
CA ASP A 573 -8.88 -0.97 19.14
C ASP A 573 -9.42 -1.36 20.53
N VAL A 574 -10.53 -2.09 20.60
CA VAL A 574 -11.08 -2.64 21.86
C VAL A 574 -10.17 -3.74 22.42
N ALA A 575 -9.68 -4.63 21.56
CA ALA A 575 -8.71 -5.66 21.95
C ALA A 575 -7.42 -5.06 22.52
N SER A 576 -6.85 -4.06 21.85
CA SER A 576 -5.62 -3.39 22.28
C SER A 576 -5.79 -2.69 23.62
N LEU A 577 -6.94 -2.02 23.84
CA LEU A 577 -7.28 -1.45 25.14
C LEU A 577 -7.26 -2.53 26.23
N PHE A 578 -7.90 -3.66 25.97
CA PHE A 578 -7.97 -4.77 26.92
C PHE A 578 -6.56 -5.26 27.30
N PHE A 579 -5.71 -5.58 26.30
CA PHE A 579 -4.36 -6.07 26.60
C PHE A 579 -3.56 -5.07 27.43
N GLN A 580 -3.69 -3.76 27.17
CA GLN A 580 -3.05 -2.73 28.00
C GLN A 580 -3.59 -2.71 29.44
N GLN A 581 -4.90 -2.86 29.65
CA GLN A 581 -5.50 -2.87 30.98
C GLN A 581 -5.17 -4.16 31.76
N PHE A 582 -5.21 -5.32 31.10
CA PHE A 582 -4.89 -6.61 31.68
C PHE A 582 -3.43 -6.68 32.13
N THR A 583 -2.50 -6.27 31.27
CA THR A 583 -1.05 -6.23 31.59
C THR A 583 -0.71 -5.21 32.68
N ARG A 584 -1.43 -4.09 32.76
CA ARG A 584 -1.25 -3.13 33.87
C ARG A 584 -1.75 -3.69 35.20
N LYS A 585 -2.90 -4.37 35.21
CA LYS A 585 -3.47 -4.94 36.45
C LYS A 585 -2.69 -6.16 36.93
N SER A 586 -2.18 -7.00 36.05
CA SER A 586 -1.36 -8.16 36.45
C SER A 586 -0.04 -7.75 37.11
N ARG A 587 0.56 -6.62 36.72
CA ARG A 587 1.76 -6.06 37.38
C ARG A 587 1.51 -5.51 38.80
N ASN A 588 0.26 -5.20 39.14
CA ASN A 588 -0.10 -4.73 40.48
C ASN A 588 -0.43 -5.89 41.44
N CYS A 589 -0.38 -7.14 40.99
CA CYS A 589 -0.51 -8.32 41.84
C CYS A 589 0.83 -8.81 42.44
N GLU A 590 1.95 -8.11 42.16
CA GLU A 590 3.28 -8.37 42.76
C GLU A 590 3.64 -7.41 43.92
N ARG A 591 2.65 -6.82 44.60
CA ARG A 591 2.88 -6.05 45.85
C ARG A 591 1.93 -6.44 46.97
#